data_AF-A0A9Q3QVQ7-F1
#
_entry.id   AF-A0A9Q3QVQ7-F1
#
_cell.length_a   1.000
_cell.length_b   1.000
_cell.length_c   1.000
_cell.angle_alpha   90.00
_cell.angle_beta   90.00
_cell.angle_gamma   90.00
#
_symmetry.space_group_name_H-M   'P 1'
#
loop_
_entity.id
_entity.type
_entity.pdbx_description
1 polymer ?
#
loop_
_entity_poly.entity_id
_entity_poly.type
_entity_poly.pdbx_seq_one_letter_code
_entity_poly.pdbx_strand_id
1 'polypeptide(L)'
;NLFGKPMAQLLLNANATVTIAHSRTKNLAEVCRNADILVAAVGRPEMVKADWVKPGATVIDVGINRVPAPEKGEGKTRLVGDVAFAEVSEVASTITPVPGGVGPMTIAMLMANTVIAAHRAAGQVPPKF
;
A
#
# COMPACT_ATOMS: atom_id res chain seq x y z
N ASN A 1 -10.84 -5.40 5.74
CA ASN A 1 -10.28 -5.68 7.09
C ASN A 1 -8.81 -6.11 7.10
N LEU A 2 -8.19 -6.46 5.96
CA LEU A 2 -6.81 -6.99 5.94
C LEU A 2 -5.71 -5.91 6.03
N PHE A 3 -5.90 -4.75 5.39
CA PHE A 3 -4.84 -3.75 5.26
C PHE A 3 -5.11 -2.45 6.04
N GLY A 4 -6.20 -1.74 5.73
CA GLY A 4 -6.41 -0.38 6.25
C GLY A 4 -6.42 -0.24 7.79
N LYS A 5 -7.15 -1.12 8.50
CA LYS A 5 -7.22 -1.09 9.97
C LYS A 5 -5.88 -1.39 10.66
N PRO A 6 -5.19 -2.52 10.37
CA PRO A 6 -3.91 -2.77 11.00
C PRO A 6 -2.85 -1.74 10.62
N MET A 7 -2.85 -1.22 9.38
CA MET A 7 -1.90 -0.18 8.98
C MET A 7 -2.09 1.11 9.77
N ALA A 8 -3.34 1.53 9.99
CA ALA A 8 -3.64 2.71 10.79
C ALA A 8 -3.11 2.57 12.23
N GLN A 9 -3.26 1.39 12.83
CA GLN A 9 -2.72 1.12 14.17
C GLN A 9 -1.19 1.12 14.20
N LEU A 10 -0.53 0.54 13.18
CA LEU A 10 0.93 0.53 13.09
C LEU A 10 1.50 1.95 12.95
N LEU A 11 0.89 2.80 12.10
CA LEU A 11 1.29 4.20 11.96
C LEU A 11 1.07 4.99 13.25
N LEU A 12 -0.06 4.78 13.92
CA LEU A 12 -0.35 5.42 15.19
C LEU A 12 0.66 5.00 16.27
N ASN A 13 1.01 3.71 16.33
CA ASN A 13 2.04 3.20 17.25
C ASN A 13 3.43 3.79 16.95
N ALA A 14 3.67 4.23 15.71
CA ALA A 14 4.87 4.96 15.30
C ALA A 14 4.74 6.49 15.46
N ASN A 15 3.75 6.96 16.23
CA ASN A 15 3.46 8.36 16.53
C ASN A 15 2.98 9.22 15.34
N ALA A 16 2.48 8.62 14.26
CA ALA A 16 1.85 9.39 13.19
C ALA A 16 0.43 9.86 13.60
N THR A 17 0.02 11.03 13.11
CA THR A 17 -1.40 11.43 13.12
C THR A 17 -2.10 10.76 11.94
N VAL A 18 -3.06 9.87 12.22
CA VAL A 18 -3.65 8.99 11.21
C VAL A 18 -5.09 9.40 10.89
N THR A 19 -5.38 9.61 9.61
CA THR A 19 -6.75 9.73 9.08
C THR A 19 -7.10 8.48 8.27
N ILE A 20 -8.19 7.80 8.64
CA ILE A 20 -8.70 6.65 7.88
C ILE A 20 -9.80 7.11 6.93
N ALA A 21 -9.51 7.14 5.63
CA ALA A 21 -10.50 7.41 4.60
C ALA A 21 -11.19 6.12 4.09
N HIS A 22 -12.41 6.25 3.59
CA HIS A 22 -13.22 5.13 3.11
C HIS A 22 -14.26 5.57 2.07
N SER A 23 -15.10 4.64 1.60
CA SER A 23 -16.08 4.84 0.54
C SER A 23 -17.14 5.93 0.78
N ARG A 24 -17.24 6.47 2.01
CA ARG A 24 -18.18 7.54 2.37
C ARG A 24 -17.46 8.83 2.79
N THR A 25 -16.13 8.86 2.70
CA THR A 25 -15.36 10.09 2.92
C THR A 25 -15.67 11.07 1.80
N LYS A 26 -16.21 12.23 2.16
CA LYS A 26 -16.45 13.33 1.21
C LYS A 26 -15.11 13.96 0.83
N ASN A 27 -15.00 14.44 -0.41
CA ASN A 27 -13.79 15.08 -0.95
C ASN A 27 -12.52 14.23 -0.74
N LEU A 28 -12.58 12.94 -1.06
CA LEU A 28 -11.50 12.00 -0.79
C LEU A 28 -10.14 12.47 -1.30
N ALA A 29 -10.09 13.06 -2.50
CA ALA A 29 -8.87 13.63 -3.08
C ALA A 29 -8.23 14.72 -2.20
N GLU A 30 -9.05 15.61 -1.63
CA GLU A 30 -8.62 16.69 -0.75
C GLU A 30 -8.08 16.14 0.57
N VAL A 31 -8.76 15.13 1.14
CA VAL A 31 -8.29 14.45 2.35
C VAL A 31 -6.93 13.79 2.11
N CYS A 32 -6.75 13.10 0.98
CA CYS A 32 -5.48 12.46 0.61
C CYS A 32 -4.34 13.48 0.42
N ARG A 33 -4.63 14.67 -0.12
CA ARG A 33 -3.62 15.70 -0.41
C ARG A 33 -2.96 16.29 0.84
N ASN A 34 -3.53 16.06 2.02
CA ASN A 34 -2.94 16.49 3.29
C ASN A 34 -1.93 15.47 3.87
N ALA A 35 -1.81 14.27 3.30
CA ALA A 35 -1.02 13.20 3.87
C ALA A 35 0.45 13.24 3.46
N ASP A 36 1.36 13.22 4.44
CA ASP A 36 2.80 12.98 4.21
C ASP A 36 3.09 11.52 3.83
N ILE A 37 2.27 10.59 4.33
CA ILE A 37 2.29 9.16 4.00
C ILE A 37 0.88 8.77 3.53
N LEU A 38 0.74 8.37 2.27
CA LEU A 38 -0.52 7.90 1.70
C LEU A 38 -0.47 6.40 1.46
N VAL A 39 -1.29 5.64 2.20
CA VAL A 39 -1.45 4.19 1.98
C VAL A 39 -2.73 3.91 1.20
N ALA A 40 -2.60 3.49 -0.05
CA ALA A 40 -3.73 3.12 -0.92
C ALA A 40 -4.02 1.62 -0.80
N ALA A 41 -5.18 1.28 -0.23
CA ALA A 41 -5.64 -0.10 -0.03
C ALA A 41 -7.16 -0.23 -0.28
N VAL A 42 -7.58 0.25 -1.46
CA VAL A 42 -8.97 0.44 -1.88
C VAL A 42 -9.45 -0.71 -2.78
N GLY A 43 -8.56 -1.34 -3.54
CA GLY A 43 -8.91 -2.38 -4.52
C GLY A 43 -9.65 -1.82 -5.74
N ARG A 44 -9.21 -0.67 -6.24
CA ARG A 44 -9.76 -0.01 -7.43
C ARG A 44 -8.60 0.45 -8.32
N PRO A 45 -8.49 -0.05 -9.56
CA PRO A 45 -7.33 0.20 -10.41
C PRO A 45 -7.13 1.69 -10.65
N GLU A 46 -5.92 2.18 -10.35
CA GLU A 46 -5.46 3.53 -10.68
C GLU A 46 -6.42 4.65 -10.22
N MET A 47 -7.14 4.44 -9.11
CA MET A 47 -8.11 5.41 -8.57
C MET A 47 -7.44 6.66 -8.01
N VAL A 48 -6.31 6.51 -7.31
CA VAL A 48 -5.56 7.62 -6.73
C VAL A 48 -4.74 8.28 -7.83
N LYS A 49 -5.01 9.56 -8.09
CA LYS A 49 -4.39 10.35 -9.15
C LYS A 49 -3.32 11.30 -8.62
N ALA A 50 -2.51 11.86 -9.51
CA ALA A 50 -1.43 12.80 -9.15
C ALA A 50 -1.90 13.97 -8.29
N ASP A 51 -3.07 14.55 -8.61
CA ASP A 51 -3.63 15.67 -7.85
C ASP A 51 -4.13 15.25 -6.45
N TRP A 52 -4.22 13.97 -6.12
CA TRP A 52 -4.62 13.51 -4.77
C TRP A 52 -3.42 13.46 -3.80
N VAL A 53 -2.20 13.61 -4.32
CA VAL A 53 -0.97 13.37 -3.58
C VAL A 53 -0.31 14.69 -3.23
N LYS A 54 0.11 14.82 -1.96
CA LYS A 54 0.93 15.95 -1.52
C LYS A 54 2.30 15.89 -2.21
N PRO A 55 2.82 16.99 -2.78
CA PRO A 55 4.19 17.02 -3.31
C PRO A 55 5.19 16.56 -2.25
N GLY A 56 6.03 15.58 -2.60
CA GLY A 56 7.02 14.99 -1.71
C GLY A 56 6.49 13.93 -0.73
N ALA A 57 5.23 13.51 -0.82
CA ALA A 57 4.70 12.42 0.02
C ALA A 57 5.31 11.06 -0.29
N THR A 58 5.30 10.17 0.71
CA THR A 58 5.53 8.74 0.52
C THR A 58 4.21 8.05 0.19
N VAL A 59 4.17 7.32 -0.93
CA VAL A 59 2.98 6.59 -1.37
C VAL A 59 3.21 5.09 -1.31
N ILE A 60 2.35 4.39 -0.57
CA ILE A 60 2.36 2.93 -0.45
C ILE A 60 1.11 2.40 -1.13
N ASP A 61 1.31 1.78 -2.29
CA ASP A 61 0.27 1.14 -3.08
C ASP A 61 0.17 -0.35 -2.73
N VAL A 62 -0.88 -0.69 -2.00
CA VAL A 62 -1.21 -2.06 -1.56
C VAL A 62 -2.11 -2.76 -2.58
N GLY A 63 -2.73 -2.00 -3.49
CA GLY A 63 -3.69 -2.49 -4.46
C GLY A 63 -3.09 -3.55 -5.38
N ILE A 64 -3.85 -4.60 -5.65
CA ILE A 64 -3.55 -5.55 -6.72
C ILE A 64 -4.81 -5.73 -7.55
N ASN A 65 -4.84 -5.06 -8.69
CA ASN A 65 -5.94 -5.06 -9.63
C ASN A 65 -5.47 -5.70 -10.94
N ARG A 66 -6.30 -6.56 -11.52
CA ARG A 66 -6.00 -7.23 -12.80
C ARG A 66 -6.81 -6.55 -13.90
N VAL A 67 -6.12 -5.98 -14.88
CA VAL A 67 -6.74 -5.25 -15.99
C VAL A 67 -6.36 -5.90 -17.34
N PRO A 68 -7.21 -5.79 -18.38
CA PRO A 68 -6.86 -6.25 -19.72
C PRO A 68 -5.56 -5.63 -20.22
N ALA A 69 -4.76 -6.42 -20.94
CA ALA A 69 -3.49 -6.03 -21.53
C ALA A 69 -3.42 -6.52 -22.99
N PRO A 70 -4.25 -5.97 -23.89
CA PRO A 70 -4.29 -6.39 -25.30
C PRO A 70 -2.95 -6.20 -26.00
N GLU A 71 -2.12 -5.25 -25.54
CA GLU A 71 -0.75 -5.05 -26.02
C GLU A 71 0.17 -6.24 -25.75
N LYS A 72 -0.19 -7.13 -24.82
CA LYS A 72 0.54 -8.39 -24.52
C LYS A 72 -0.06 -9.60 -25.24
N GLY A 73 -1.13 -9.43 -26.00
CA GLY A 73 -1.87 -10.47 -26.70
C GLY A 73 -3.34 -10.60 -26.24
N GLU A 74 -4.15 -11.28 -27.06
CA GLU A 74 -5.57 -11.49 -26.78
C GLU A 74 -5.78 -12.27 -25.46
N GLY A 75 -6.75 -11.82 -24.65
CA GLY A 75 -7.06 -12.41 -23.35
C GLY A 75 -5.98 -12.22 -22.27
N LYS A 76 -4.89 -11.51 -22.55
CA LYS A 76 -3.84 -11.25 -21.55
C LYS A 76 -4.24 -10.13 -20.60
N THR A 77 -3.64 -10.18 -19.41
CA THR A 77 -3.88 -9.20 -18.35
C THR A 77 -2.56 -8.68 -17.80
N ARG A 78 -2.60 -7.51 -17.20
CA ARG A 78 -1.50 -6.93 -16.40
C ARG A 78 -2.01 -6.61 -15.00
N LEU A 79 -1.08 -6.54 -14.06
CA LEU A 79 -1.35 -6.08 -12.70
C LEU A 79 -1.10 -4.59 -12.62
N VAL A 80 -2.00 -3.88 -11.96
CA VAL A 80 -1.89 -2.46 -11.59
C VAL A 80 -2.30 -2.29 -10.15
N GLY A 81 -1.81 -1.22 -9.53
CA GLY A 81 -2.16 -0.88 -8.16
C GLY A 81 -3.43 -0.05 -8.07
N ASP A 82 -3.68 0.49 -6.89
CA ASP A 82 -4.75 1.47 -6.66
C ASP A 82 -4.34 2.89 -7.07
N VAL A 83 -3.04 3.11 -7.33
CA VAL A 83 -2.45 4.39 -7.66
C VAL A 83 -2.08 4.45 -9.15
N ALA A 84 -2.36 5.57 -9.80
CA ALA A 84 -1.88 5.86 -11.15
C ALA A 84 -0.37 6.14 -11.12
N PHE A 85 0.44 5.08 -11.09
CA PHE A 85 1.87 5.14 -10.79
C PHE A 85 2.63 6.18 -11.63
N ALA A 86 2.40 6.21 -12.94
CA ALA A 86 3.17 7.05 -13.86
C ALA A 86 3.04 8.56 -13.61
N GLU A 87 1.85 9.03 -13.20
CA GLU A 87 1.64 10.45 -12.89
C GLU A 87 1.94 10.77 -11.42
N VAL A 88 1.76 9.80 -10.51
CA VAL A 88 2.05 10.00 -9.09
C VAL A 88 3.56 9.93 -8.80
N SER A 89 4.34 9.17 -9.57
CA SER A 89 5.80 9.12 -9.43
C SER A 89 6.48 10.46 -9.65
N GLU A 90 5.87 11.35 -10.42
CA GLU A 90 6.39 12.70 -10.68
C GLU A 90 6.13 13.68 -9.52
N VAL A 91 5.21 13.32 -8.59
CA VAL A 91 4.77 14.19 -7.47
C VAL A 91 5.27 13.66 -6.12
N ALA A 92 5.21 12.35 -5.92
CA ALA A 92 5.62 11.69 -4.69
C ALA A 92 7.16 11.69 -4.55
N SER A 93 7.67 11.76 -3.32
CA SER A 93 9.11 11.55 -3.07
C SER A 93 9.51 10.09 -3.22
N THR A 94 8.59 9.17 -2.90
CA THR A 94 8.78 7.73 -3.02
C THR A 94 7.42 7.08 -3.25
N ILE A 95 7.35 6.12 -4.16
CA ILE A 95 6.15 5.34 -4.44
C ILE A 95 6.49 3.87 -4.64
N THR A 96 5.71 2.97 -4.06
CA THR A 96 5.86 1.53 -4.30
C THR A 96 5.25 1.11 -5.63
N PRO A 97 5.95 0.36 -6.50
CA PRO A 97 5.40 -0.09 -7.77
C PRO A 97 4.42 -1.26 -7.60
N VAL A 98 3.50 -1.41 -8.55
CA VAL A 98 2.67 -2.60 -8.69
C VAL A 98 2.78 -3.13 -10.13
N PRO A 99 3.27 -4.36 -10.34
CA PRO A 99 3.77 -5.31 -9.34
C PRO A 99 5.15 -4.92 -8.77
N GLY A 100 5.58 -5.61 -7.70
CA GLY A 100 6.95 -5.50 -7.16
C GLY A 100 7.09 -4.74 -5.83
N GLY A 101 6.04 -4.07 -5.36
CA GLY A 101 6.03 -3.36 -4.08
C GLY A 101 5.57 -4.22 -2.89
N VAL A 102 4.33 -4.03 -2.45
CA VAL A 102 3.82 -4.60 -1.18
C VAL A 102 3.62 -6.13 -1.22
N GLY A 103 3.35 -6.69 -2.39
CA GLY A 103 3.09 -8.13 -2.57
C GLY A 103 4.23 -9.03 -2.02
N PRO A 104 5.47 -8.90 -2.51
CA PRO A 104 6.62 -9.65 -2.00
C PRO A 104 6.85 -9.48 -0.49
N MET A 105 6.64 -8.27 0.04
CA MET A 105 6.79 -7.99 1.47
C MET A 105 5.77 -8.75 2.31
N THR A 106 4.56 -8.99 1.80
CA THR A 106 3.53 -9.76 2.52
C THR A 106 4.00 -11.19 2.81
N ILE A 107 4.67 -11.83 1.83
CA ILE A 107 5.22 -13.18 2.00
C ILE A 107 6.42 -13.15 2.97
N ALA A 108 7.32 -12.18 2.80
CA ALA A 108 8.48 -12.04 3.70
C ALA A 108 8.04 -11.85 5.16
N MET A 109 7.02 -11.02 5.40
CA MET A 109 6.49 -10.79 6.75
C MET A 109 5.75 -12.01 7.32
N LEU A 110 5.11 -12.82 6.49
CA LEU A 110 4.59 -14.12 6.93
C LEU A 110 5.73 -15.01 7.45
N MET A 111 6.82 -15.13 6.68
CA MET A 111 7.97 -15.93 7.09
C MET A 111 8.63 -15.38 8.35
N ALA A 112 8.81 -14.06 8.47
CA ALA A 112 9.32 -13.41 9.67
C ALA A 112 8.45 -13.73 10.90
N ASN A 113 7.13 -13.63 10.76
CA ASN A 113 6.18 -13.97 11.83
C ASN A 113 6.25 -15.46 12.20
N THR A 114 6.41 -16.35 11.23
CA THR A 114 6.60 -17.80 11.46
C THR A 114 7.87 -18.06 12.26
N VAL A 115 8.98 -17.43 11.91
CA VAL A 115 10.26 -17.57 12.63
C VAL A 115 10.15 -17.04 14.06
N ILE A 116 9.52 -15.88 14.26
CA ILE A 116 9.27 -15.31 15.60
C ILE A 116 8.44 -16.27 16.45
N ALA A 117 7.38 -16.84 15.88
CA ALA A 117 6.51 -17.79 16.58
C ALA A 117 7.27 -19.06 16.99
N ALA A 118 8.11 -19.60 16.10
CA ALA A 118 8.93 -20.78 16.38
C ALA A 118 9.92 -20.54 17.54
N HIS A 119 10.60 -19.38 17.57
CA HIS A 119 11.50 -19.03 18.68
C HIS A 119 10.75 -18.95 20.01
N ARG A 120 9.58 -18.30 20.03
CA ARG A 120 8.73 -18.21 21.24
C ARG A 120 8.31 -19.59 21.73
N ALA A 121 7.90 -20.48 20.83
CA ALA A 121 7.50 -21.84 21.17
C ALA A 121 8.66 -22.68 21.73
N ALA A 122 9.89 -22.41 21.26
CA ALA A 122 11.12 -23.05 21.75
C ALA A 122 11.70 -22.39 23.02
N GLY A 123 11.05 -21.36 23.58
CA GLY A 123 11.59 -20.59 24.72
C GLY A 123 12.84 -19.76 24.39
N GLN A 124 13.08 -19.49 23.11
CA GLN A 124 14.22 -18.72 22.62
C GLN A 124 13.86 -17.25 22.40
N VAL A 125 14.87 -16.37 22.46
CA VAL A 125 14.70 -14.95 22.14
C VAL A 125 14.43 -14.79 20.64
N PRO A 126 13.30 -14.18 20.22
CA PRO A 126 13.02 -14.00 18.81
C PRO A 126 13.97 -13.01 18.13
N PRO A 127 14.30 -13.20 16.84
CA PRO A 127 15.07 -12.22 16.07
C PRO A 127 14.28 -10.93 15.86
N LYS A 128 15.01 -9.83 15.65
CA LYS A 128 14.48 -8.56 15.14
C LYS A 128 14.84 -8.44 13.66
N PHE A 129 13.87 -8.07 12.84
CA PHE A 129 14.01 -7.85 11.40
C PHE A 129 13.85 -6.37 11.09
#